data_AF-A0A5B8W5D5-F1
#
_entry.id   AF-A0A5B8W5D5-F1
#
_cell.length_a   1.000
_cell.length_b   1.000
_cell.length_c   1.000
_cell.angle_alpha   90.00
_cell.angle_beta   90.00
_cell.angle_gamma   90.00
#
_symmetry.space_group_name_H-M   'P 1'
#
loop_
_entity.id
_entity.type
_entity.pdbx_description
1 polymer ?
#
loop_
_entity_poly.entity_id
_entity_poly.type
_entity_poly.pdbx_seq_one_letter_code
_entity_poly.pdbx_strand_id
1 'polypeptide(L)' 'MATSNVKQIGKGNTEVKPVHSTWEVMKPFVHFGLKATGLIASALITIVKNIPKPDNHKKPEAKQSKVIKI' A
#
# COMPACT_ATOMS: atom_id res chain seq x y z
N MET A 1 59.17 -40.10 1.69
CA MET A 1 57.84 -40.00 1.05
C MET A 1 56.91 -39.24 2.00
N ALA A 2 56.73 -37.93 1.80
CA ALA A 2 55.89 -37.10 2.66
C ALA A 2 54.48 -37.00 2.07
N THR A 3 53.47 -37.43 2.80
CA THR A 3 52.06 -37.36 2.39
C THR A 3 51.49 -35.99 2.76
N SER A 4 51.29 -35.14 1.75
CA SER A 4 50.72 -33.79 1.94
C SER A 4 49.21 -33.90 2.12
N ASN A 5 48.71 -33.68 3.35
CA ASN A 5 47.28 -33.55 3.61
C ASN A 5 46.79 -32.19 3.08
N VAL A 6 46.30 -32.17 1.84
CA VAL A 6 45.64 -31.01 1.25
C VAL A 6 44.27 -30.86 1.92
N LYS A 7 44.19 -30.01 2.94
CA LYS A 7 42.93 -29.63 3.57
C LYS A 7 42.11 -28.81 2.57
N GLN A 8 41.08 -29.42 1.99
CA GLN A 8 40.18 -28.81 1.03
C GLN A 8 39.32 -27.74 1.71
N ILE A 9 39.78 -26.49 1.69
CA ILE A 9 39.00 -25.32 2.13
C ILE A 9 38.01 -24.99 1.00
N GLY A 10 36.84 -25.61 1.03
CA GLY A 10 35.84 -25.38 -0.04
C GLY A 10 34.45 -25.98 0.16
N LYS A 11 34.15 -26.54 1.34
CA LYS A 11 32.80 -27.01 1.70
C LYS A 11 32.38 -26.41 3.04
N GLY A 12 32.45 -25.09 3.13
CA GLY A 12 31.66 -24.36 4.11
C GLY A 12 30.27 -24.19 3.50
N ASN A 13 29.27 -24.83 4.08
CA ASN A 13 27.87 -24.54 3.80
C ASN A 13 27.71 -23.02 3.76
N THR A 14 27.15 -22.48 2.68
CA THR A 14 26.73 -21.07 2.61
C THR A 14 25.59 -20.91 3.60
N GLU A 15 25.94 -20.73 4.87
CA GLU A 15 25.00 -20.38 5.91
C GLU A 15 24.51 -18.98 5.54
N VAL A 16 23.33 -18.92 4.92
CA VAL A 16 22.63 -17.67 4.67
C VAL A 16 22.32 -17.10 6.04
N LYS A 17 23.20 -16.22 6.54
CA LYS A 17 22.96 -15.44 7.75
C LYS A 17 21.57 -14.84 7.62
N PRO A 18 20.69 -15.00 8.61
CA PRO A 18 19.31 -14.58 8.48
C PRO A 18 19.26 -13.09 8.13
N VAL A 19 18.46 -12.76 7.12
CA VAL A 19 18.26 -11.42 6.53
C VAL A 19 17.53 -10.46 7.51
N HIS A 20 17.75 -10.62 8.82
CA HIS A 20 17.10 -9.82 9.86
C HIS A 20 17.59 -8.37 9.84
N SER A 21 18.89 -8.15 9.60
CA SER A 21 19.48 -6.81 9.60
C SER A 21 18.95 -5.95 8.43
N THR A 22 18.74 -6.56 7.26
CA THR A 22 18.23 -5.86 6.07
C THR A 22 16.74 -5.50 6.18
N TRP A 23 15.93 -6.33 6.83
CA TRP A 23 14.52 -5.99 7.07
C TRP A 23 14.36 -4.81 8.03
N GLU A 24 15.20 -4.75 9.07
CA GLU A 24 15.15 -3.68 10.07
C GLU A 24 15.46 -2.30 9.49
N VAL A 25 16.44 -2.21 8.59
CA VAL A 25 16.74 -0.97 7.86
C VAL A 25 15.66 -0.60 6.84
N MET A 26 14.90 -1.59 6.33
CA MET A 26 13.85 -1.37 5.33
C MET A 26 12.51 -0.96 5.96
N LYS A 27 12.21 -1.36 7.20
CA LYS A 27 11.00 -0.99 7.95
C LYS A 27 10.65 0.51 7.89
N PRO A 28 11.56 1.46 8.17
CA PRO A 28 11.22 2.89 8.14
C PRO A 28 10.80 3.39 6.75
N PHE A 29 11.43 2.87 5.68
CA PHE A 29 11.08 3.24 4.30
C PHE A 29 9.71 2.69 3.90
N VAL A 30 9.40 1.45 4.28
CA VAL A 30 8.09 0.85 4.02
C VAL A 30 6.99 1.58 4.81
N HIS A 31 7.25 1.90 6.08
CA HIS A 31 6.32 2.68 6.91
C HIS A 31 6.07 4.08 6.35
N PHE A 32 7.12 4.75 5.89
CA PHE A 32 7.01 6.03 5.20
C PHE A 32 6.20 5.90 3.90
N GLY A 33 6.51 4.91 3.07
CA GLY A 33 5.81 4.67 1.80
C GLY A 33 4.31 4.44 2.00
N LEU A 34 3.93 3.66 3.02
CA LEU A 34 2.53 3.39 3.34
C LEU A 34 1.81 4.67 3.81
N LYS A 35 2.44 5.49 4.65
CA LYS A 35 1.90 6.79 5.06
C LYS A 35 1.76 7.77 3.90
N ALA A 36 2.79 7.89 3.06
CA ALA A 36 2.78 8.78 1.91
C ALA A 36 1.69 8.38 0.91
N THR A 37 1.57 7.08 0.61
CA THR A 37 0.52 6.55 -0.26
C THR A 37 -0.87 6.84 0.31
N GLY A 38 -1.06 6.68 1.62
CA GLY A 38 -2.32 7.03 2.30
C GLY A 38 -2.70 8.51 2.15
N LEU A 39 -1.73 9.42 2.31
CA LEU A 39 -1.95 10.85 2.11
C LEU A 39 -2.34 11.17 0.65
N ILE A 40 -1.59 10.63 -0.32
CA ILE A 40 -1.87 10.82 -1.75
C ILE A 40 -3.27 10.28 -2.10
N ALA A 41 -3.61 9.08 -1.64
CA ALA A 41 -4.93 8.50 -1.86
C ALA A 41 -6.06 9.37 -1.25
N SER A 42 -5.87 9.88 -0.04
CA SER A 42 -6.86 10.75 0.61
C SER A 42 -7.06 12.07 -0.15
N ALA A 43 -5.98 12.65 -0.69
CA ALA A 43 -6.04 13.86 -1.50
C ALA A 43 -6.79 13.60 -2.81
N LEU A 44 -6.48 12.50 -3.50
CA LEU A 44 -7.18 12.10 -4.73
C LEU A 44 -8.67 11.85 -4.50
N ILE A 45 -9.04 11.14 -3.44
CA ILE A 45 -10.45 10.91 -3.07
C ILE A 45 -11.16 12.24 -2.81
N THR A 46 -10.51 13.14 -2.09
CA THR A 46 -11.07 14.47 -1.79
C THR A 46 -11.29 15.26 -3.06
N ILE A 47 -10.33 15.27 -3.98
CA ILE A 47 -10.47 15.94 -5.29
C ILE A 47 -11.66 15.36 -6.06
N VAL A 48 -11.74 14.03 -6.20
CA VAL A 48 -12.84 13.36 -6.92
C VAL A 48 -14.19 13.64 -6.29
N LYS A 49 -14.27 13.68 -4.95
CA LYS A 49 -15.52 13.99 -4.23
C LYS A 49 -15.93 15.45 -4.35
N ASN A 50 -14.96 16.37 -4.42
CA ASN A 50 -15.22 17.79 -4.51
C ASN A 50 -15.47 18.26 -5.96
N ILE A 51 -15.16 17.43 -6.96
CA ILE A 51 -15.61 17.65 -8.34
C ILE A 51 -17.12 17.40 -8.38
N PRO A 52 -17.95 18.44 -8.65
CA PRO A 52 -19.38 18.28 -8.75
C PRO A 52 -19.70 17.31 -9.89
N LYS A 53 -20.35 16.19 -9.56
CA LYS A 53 -20.76 15.20 -10.56
C LYS A 53 -21.73 15.87 -11.55
N PRO A 54 -21.51 15.76 -12.87
CA PRO A 54 -22.31 16.47 -13.88
C PRO A 54 -23.79 16.04 -13.96
N ASP A 55 -24.26 15.06 -13.18
CA ASP A 55 -25.61 14.50 -13.30
C ASP A 55 -26.55 14.70 -12.11
N ASN A 56 -26.27 15.60 -11.16
CA ASN A 56 -27.27 15.96 -10.14
C ASN A 56 -28.42 16.85 -10.67
N HIS A 57 -28.54 17.02 -11.98
CA HIS A 57 -29.70 17.62 -12.65
C HIS A 57 -30.84 16.61 -12.87
N LYS A 58 -31.12 15.70 -11.93
CA LYS A 58 -32.34 14.90 -11.98
C LYS A 58 -33.06 14.83 -10.64
N LYS A 59 -34.08 15.68 -10.60
CA LYS A 59 -35.32 15.69 -9.79
C LYS A 59 -35.20 16.35 -8.41
N PRO A 60 -35.73 17.58 -8.24
CA PRO A 60 -36.32 17.91 -6.95
C PRO A 60 -37.34 16.81 -6.62
N GLU A 61 -37.18 16.14 -5.49
CA GLU A 61 -38.24 15.31 -4.92
C GLU A 61 -39.49 16.18 -4.86
N ALA A 62 -40.43 15.91 -5.76
CA ALA A 62 -41.69 16.61 -5.82
C ALA A 62 -42.40 16.38 -4.49
N LYS A 63 -42.31 17.39 -3.61
CA LYS A 63 -43.02 17.44 -2.34
C LYS A 63 -44.50 17.17 -2.62
N GLN A 64 -44.98 16.07 -2.05
CA GLN A 64 -46.36 15.85 -1.62
C GLN A 64 -47.44 16.31 -2.59
N SER A 65 -47.88 15.42 -3.48
CA SER A 65 -49.23 15.52 -4.04
C SER A 65 -50.25 15.20 -2.92
N LYS A 66 -50.53 16.17 -2.06
CA LYS A 66 -51.72 16.11 -1.21
C LYS A 66 -52.92 16.31 -2.14
N VAL A 67 -53.51 15.20 -2.58
CA VAL A 67 -54.77 15.20 -3.33
C VAL A 67 -55.82 15.85 -2.44
N ILE A 68 -56.24 17.06 -2.76
CA ILE A 68 -57.45 17.66 -2.19
C ILE A 68 -58.61 17.09 -3.01
N LYS A 69 -59.40 16.23 -2.38
CA LYS A 69 -60.64 15.70 -2.93
C LYS A 69 -61.68 16.82 -2.82
N ILE A 70 -62.27 17.21 -3.95
CA ILE A 70 -63.44 18.11 -4.01
C ILE A 70 -64.70 17.24 -3.85
#